data_AF-A0A950S5W4-F1
#
_entry.id   AF-A0A950S5W4-F1
#
_cell.length_a   1.000
_cell.length_b   1.000
_cell.length_c   1.000
_cell.angle_alpha   90.00
_cell.angle_beta   90.00
_cell.angle_gamma   90.00
#
_symmetry.space_group_name_H-M   'P 1'
#
loop_
_entity.id
_entity.type
_entity.pdbx_description
1 polymer ?
#
loop_
_entity_poly.entity_id
_entity_poly.type
_entity_poly.pdbx_seq_one_letter_code
_entity_poly.pdbx_strand_id
1 'polypeptide(L)'
;MARLERDIHDAFRDLFEAKKFRKTFEHYDDQHFGNEVLMYASPELALKFVRDRGEILLDVGPPDGTSWYMAPRLYEYLRIASNAYGPADSALLRRHAHLLSENYDRISDLFIPERLAATETELRKFWKLNAEEMFPSDGVGEYGPH
;
A
#
# COMPACT_ATOMS: atom_id res chain seq x y z
N MET A 1 16.42 6.08 -16.62
CA MET A 1 15.19 5.58 -15.97
C MET A 1 15.64 4.71 -14.82
N ALA A 2 15.29 5.06 -13.60
CA ALA A 2 15.63 4.25 -12.44
C ALA A 2 14.94 2.89 -12.54
N ARG A 3 15.54 1.85 -11.96
CA ARG A 3 15.06 0.46 -12.13
C ARG A 3 13.63 0.31 -11.61
N LEU A 4 13.26 1.01 -10.53
CA LEU A 4 11.90 0.93 -9.95
C LEU A 4 10.87 1.56 -10.87
N GLU A 5 11.14 2.75 -11.40
CA GLU A 5 10.24 3.45 -12.32
C GLU A 5 9.87 2.56 -13.51
N ARG A 6 10.85 1.87 -14.09
CA ARG A 6 10.61 0.92 -15.19
C ARG A 6 9.72 -0.25 -14.76
N ASP A 7 10.04 -0.88 -13.63
CA ASP A 7 9.29 -2.03 -13.12
C ASP A 7 7.83 -1.65 -12.80
N ILE A 8 7.60 -0.43 -12.28
CA ILE A 8 6.26 0.14 -12.06
C ILE A 8 5.56 0.38 -13.40
N HIS A 9 6.20 1.08 -14.34
CA HIS A 9 5.58 1.37 -15.64
C HIS A 9 5.22 0.11 -16.42
N ASP A 10 6.00 -0.96 -16.32
CA ASP A 10 5.70 -2.23 -16.99
C ASP A 10 4.55 -3.00 -16.36
N ALA A 11 4.27 -2.79 -15.07
CA ALA A 11 3.17 -3.43 -14.35
C ALA A 11 1.89 -2.57 -14.37
N PHE A 12 2.00 -1.25 -14.24
CA PHE A 12 0.89 -0.33 -13.99
C PHE A 12 0.46 0.48 -15.21
N ARG A 13 1.06 0.27 -16.39
CA ARG A 13 0.81 1.05 -17.61
C ARG A 13 -0.67 1.33 -17.87
N ASP A 14 -1.46 0.25 -17.96
CA ASP A 14 -2.86 0.33 -18.36
C ASP A 14 -3.69 1.04 -17.29
N LEU A 15 -3.42 0.77 -16.01
CA LEU A 15 -4.07 1.46 -14.90
C LEU A 15 -3.74 2.95 -14.91
N PHE A 16 -2.47 3.30 -15.13
CA PHE A 16 -2.02 4.70 -15.16
C PHE A 16 -2.65 5.48 -16.30
N GLU A 17 -2.77 4.87 -17.47
CA GLU A 17 -3.42 5.49 -18.62
C GLU A 17 -4.93 5.63 -18.44
N ALA A 18 -5.60 4.58 -17.94
CA ALA A 18 -7.04 4.55 -17.74
C ALA A 18 -7.49 5.56 -16.67
N LYS A 19 -6.82 5.56 -15.52
CA LYS A 19 -7.18 6.38 -14.34
C LYS A 19 -6.40 7.69 -14.25
N LYS A 20 -5.63 8.03 -15.30
CA LYS A 20 -4.90 9.31 -15.44
C LYS A 20 -3.91 9.57 -14.31
N PHE A 21 -3.21 8.54 -13.85
CA PHE A 21 -2.12 8.74 -12.90
C PHE A 21 -1.00 9.59 -13.51
N ARG A 22 -0.39 10.42 -12.66
CA ARG A 22 0.76 11.26 -12.96
C ARG A 22 1.77 11.15 -11.83
N LYS A 23 3.05 11.08 -12.16
CA LYS A 23 4.13 11.12 -11.17
C LYS A 23 4.09 12.49 -10.47
N THR A 24 4.01 12.48 -9.15
CA THR A 24 3.95 13.70 -8.31
C THR A 24 5.22 13.88 -7.49
N PHE A 25 5.92 12.80 -7.19
CA PHE A 25 7.14 12.84 -6.38
C PHE A 25 8.08 11.70 -6.78
N GLU A 26 9.38 12.00 -6.70
CA GLU A 26 10.47 11.06 -6.89
C GLU A 26 11.61 11.43 -5.94
N HIS A 27 12.11 10.43 -5.22
CA HIS A 27 13.29 10.56 -4.39
C HIS A 27 14.12 9.28 -4.49
N TYR A 28 15.42 9.45 -4.64
CA TYR A 28 16.39 8.37 -4.71
C TYR A 28 17.55 8.70 -3.79
N ASP A 29 17.89 7.77 -2.92
CA ASP A 29 19.00 7.86 -1.98
C ASP A 29 20.04 6.79 -2.33
N ASP A 30 21.15 7.23 -2.91
CA ASP A 30 22.27 6.37 -3.31
C ASP A 30 23.18 5.99 -2.13
N GLN A 31 23.08 6.69 -1.00
CA GLN A 31 23.90 6.47 0.19
C GLN A 31 23.32 5.37 1.09
N HIS A 32 21.99 5.17 1.05
CA HIS A 32 21.28 4.20 1.89
C HIS A 32 20.69 3.05 1.07
N PHE A 33 21.54 2.14 0.62
CA PHE A 33 21.14 0.86 -0.02
C PHE A 33 20.25 0.97 -1.28
N GLY A 34 20.26 2.12 -1.96
CA GLY A 34 19.46 2.31 -3.17
C GLY A 34 17.96 2.42 -2.88
N ASN A 35 17.62 3.05 -1.75
CA ASN A 35 16.25 3.34 -1.40
C ASN A 35 15.65 4.32 -2.39
N GLU A 36 14.44 4.02 -2.85
CA GLU A 36 13.78 4.79 -3.91
C GLU A 36 12.30 4.94 -3.56
N VAL A 37 11.79 6.16 -3.64
CA VAL A 37 10.38 6.48 -3.40
C VAL A 37 9.81 7.15 -4.63
N LEU A 38 8.75 6.57 -5.19
CA LEU A 38 8.02 7.13 -6.32
C LEU A 38 6.56 7.28 -5.93
N MET A 39 5.97 8.45 -6.18
CA MET A 39 4.56 8.69 -5.91
C MET A 39 3.85 9.11 -7.18
N TYR A 40 2.65 8.56 -7.35
CA TYR A 40 1.77 8.85 -8.47
C TYR A 40 0.40 9.22 -7.93
N ALA A 41 -0.23 10.24 -8.50
CA ALA A 41 -1.59 10.64 -8.13
C ALA A 41 -2.51 10.63 -9.34
N SER A 42 -3.75 10.26 -9.10
CA SER A 42 -4.91 10.39 -9.97
C SER A 42 -5.95 11.28 -9.28
N PRO A 43 -7.05 11.66 -9.94
CA PRO A 43 -8.12 12.42 -9.28
C PRO A 43 -8.75 11.71 -8.07
N GLU A 44 -8.69 10.37 -8.00
CA GLU A 44 -9.42 9.57 -7.01
C GLU A 44 -8.50 8.83 -6.02
N LEU A 45 -7.24 8.58 -6.38
CA LEU A 45 -6.26 7.86 -5.55
C LEU A 45 -4.84 8.38 -5.73
N ALA A 46 -4.03 8.23 -4.69
CA ALA A 46 -2.57 8.30 -4.78
C ALA A 46 -1.93 6.94 -4.47
N LEU A 47 -0.80 6.67 -5.13
CA LEU A 47 0.01 5.46 -4.99
C LEU A 47 1.43 5.87 -4.60
N LYS A 48 2.00 5.20 -3.62
CA LYS A 48 3.38 5.40 -3.17
C LYS A 48 4.11 4.06 -3.24
N PHE A 49 5.16 4.03 -4.04
CA PHE A 49 6.05 2.89 -4.18
C PHE A 49 7.33 3.18 -3.41
N VAL A 50 7.70 2.27 -2.52
CA VAL A 50 8.93 2.37 -1.74
C VAL A 50 9.77 1.15 -2.02
N ARG A 51 10.98 1.37 -2.55
CA ARG A 51 12.01 0.34 -2.58
C ARG A 51 12.87 0.46 -1.33
N ASP A 52 12.90 -0.58 -0.52
CA ASP A 52 13.77 -0.71 0.66
C ASP A 52 14.46 -2.08 0.64
N ARG A 53 15.80 -2.09 0.63
CA ARG A 53 16.63 -3.32 0.59
C ARG A 53 16.24 -4.33 -0.49
N GLY A 54 15.78 -3.84 -1.64
CA GLY A 54 15.35 -4.66 -2.79
C GLY A 54 13.89 -5.11 -2.72
N GLU A 55 13.19 -4.85 -1.62
CA GLU A 55 11.75 -5.04 -1.52
C GLU A 55 11.00 -3.81 -2.04
N ILE A 56 9.89 -4.02 -2.74
CA ILE A 56 9.05 -2.96 -3.28
C ILE A 56 7.71 -3.03 -2.55
N LEU A 57 7.45 -2.02 -1.74
CA LEU A 57 6.20 -1.83 -1.02
C LEU A 57 5.30 -0.90 -1.81
N LEU A 58 4.00 -1.15 -1.75
CA LEU A 58 2.96 -0.32 -2.34
C LEU A 58 2.01 0.14 -1.26
N ASP A 59 1.96 1.45 -1.07
CA ASP A 59 0.95 2.13 -0.27
C ASP A 59 -0.06 2.85 -1.19
N VAL A 60 -1.30 2.93 -0.73
CA VAL A 60 -2.41 3.61 -1.38
C VAL A 60 -2.99 4.63 -0.40
N GLY A 61 -3.45 5.77 -0.91
CA GLY A 61 -4.05 6.81 -0.09
C GLY A 61 -4.98 7.72 -0.89
N PRO A 62 -5.58 8.72 -0.21
CA PRO A 62 -6.34 9.78 -0.88
C PRO A 62 -5.47 10.53 -1.90
N PRO A 63 -6.09 11.21 -2.89
CA PRO A 63 -5.38 11.96 -3.95
C PRO A 63 -4.36 12.98 -3.44
N ASP A 64 -4.61 13.56 -2.26
CA ASP A 64 -3.74 14.57 -1.64
C ASP A 64 -2.53 13.96 -0.91
N GLY A 65 -2.48 12.63 -0.75
CA GLY A 65 -1.39 11.93 -0.08
C GLY A 65 -1.28 12.22 1.43
N THR A 66 -2.37 12.66 2.06
CA THR A 66 -2.40 12.99 3.50
C THR A 66 -2.24 11.77 4.41
N SER A 67 -2.70 10.59 3.95
CA SER A 67 -2.57 9.32 4.65
C SER A 67 -2.16 8.20 3.70
N TRP A 68 -1.50 7.17 4.23
CA TRP A 68 -0.94 6.07 3.44
C TRP A 68 -1.24 4.73 4.10
N TYR A 69 -1.66 3.76 3.28
CA TYR A 69 -2.04 2.44 3.74
C TYR A 69 -1.46 1.37 2.83
N MET A 70 -0.82 0.36 3.41
CA MET A 70 -0.25 -0.75 2.66
C MET A 70 -1.34 -1.46 1.84
N ALA A 71 -1.11 -1.60 0.53
CA ALA A 71 -2.08 -2.20 -0.38
C ALA A 71 -2.55 -3.61 0.05
N PRO A 72 -1.67 -4.54 0.49
CA PRO A 72 -2.12 -5.85 0.97
C PRO A 72 -3.16 -5.76 2.10
N ARG A 73 -3.00 -4.81 3.03
CA ARG A 73 -3.93 -4.61 4.16
C ARG A 73 -5.27 -4.04 3.72
N LEU A 74 -5.27 -3.15 2.72
CA LEU A 74 -6.52 -2.67 2.13
C LEU A 74 -7.27 -3.79 1.42
N TYR A 75 -6.56 -4.66 0.69
CA TYR A 75 -7.17 -5.82 0.05
C TYR A 75 -7.82 -6.75 1.09
N GLU A 76 -7.13 -7.01 2.19
CA GLU A 76 -7.66 -7.80 3.30
C GLU A 76 -8.92 -7.18 3.90
N TYR A 77 -8.88 -5.89 4.23
CA TYR A 77 -10.05 -5.15 4.74
C TYR A 77 -11.25 -5.21 3.78
N LEU A 78 -11.01 -5.08 2.48
CA LEU A 78 -12.04 -5.18 1.44
C LEU A 78 -12.42 -6.63 1.06
N ARG A 79 -11.84 -7.62 1.74
CA ARG A 79 -12.02 -9.06 1.47
C ARG A 79 -11.70 -9.43 0.01
N ILE A 80 -10.74 -8.74 -0.58
CA ILE A 80 -10.18 -9.05 -1.89
C ILE A 80 -9.21 -10.20 -1.69
N ALA A 81 -9.55 -11.37 -2.25
CA ALA A 81 -8.70 -12.56 -2.17
C ALA A 81 -7.34 -12.25 -2.79
N SER A 82 -6.33 -12.07 -1.95
CA SER A 82 -5.00 -11.69 -2.38
C SER A 82 -3.97 -12.58 -1.70
N ASN A 83 -3.16 -13.27 -2.51
CA ASN A 83 -1.85 -13.75 -2.08
C ASN A 83 -0.83 -12.63 -2.36
N ALA A 84 -1.15 -11.40 -1.95
CA ALA A 84 -0.32 -10.21 -2.19
C ALA A 84 0.85 -10.08 -1.18
N TYR A 85 1.13 -11.17 -0.46
CA TYR A 85 2.32 -11.32 0.36
C TYR A 85 3.28 -12.25 -0.39
N GLY A 86 4.52 -11.82 -0.59
CA GLY A 86 5.51 -12.59 -1.33
C GLY A 86 6.79 -11.80 -1.60
N PRO A 87 7.84 -12.44 -2.13
CA PRO A 87 9.06 -11.75 -2.51
C PRO A 87 8.76 -10.64 -3.51
N ALA A 88 9.41 -9.50 -3.32
CA ALA A 88 9.21 -8.30 -4.13
C ALA A 88 9.82 -8.45 -5.52
N ASP A 89 9.13 -9.18 -6.38
CA ASP A 89 9.49 -9.34 -7.78
C ASP A 89 8.48 -8.64 -8.70
N SER A 90 8.76 -8.67 -10.00
CA SER A 90 7.88 -8.10 -11.02
C SER A 90 6.51 -8.78 -11.07
N ALA A 91 6.37 -10.03 -10.62
CA ALA A 91 5.09 -10.73 -10.59
C ALA A 91 4.20 -10.19 -9.47
N LEU A 92 4.77 -9.88 -8.30
CA LEU A 92 4.05 -9.23 -7.21
C LEU A 92 3.53 -7.85 -7.64
N LEU A 93 4.35 -7.02 -8.31
CA LEU A 93 3.90 -5.73 -8.84
C LEU A 93 2.76 -5.85 -9.85
N ARG A 94 2.85 -6.81 -10.79
CA ARG A 94 1.76 -7.07 -11.75
C ARG A 94 0.48 -7.52 -11.04
N ARG A 95 0.59 -8.34 -9.98
CA ARG A 95 -0.56 -8.73 -9.17
C ARG A 95 -1.19 -7.53 -8.47
N HIS A 96 -0.39 -6.63 -7.89
CA HIS A 96 -0.91 -5.39 -7.30
C HIS A 96 -1.62 -4.53 -8.34
N ALA A 97 -1.02 -4.34 -9.51
CA ALA A 97 -1.64 -3.56 -10.59
C ALA A 97 -2.98 -4.16 -11.02
N HIS A 98 -3.05 -5.48 -11.17
CA HIS A 98 -4.28 -6.19 -11.50
C HIS A 98 -5.36 -6.02 -10.40
N LEU A 99 -5.01 -6.30 -9.13
CA LEU A 99 -5.95 -6.17 -8.01
C LEU A 99 -6.47 -4.74 -7.85
N LEU A 100 -5.60 -3.75 -7.99
CA LEU A 100 -5.98 -2.34 -7.97
C LEU A 100 -6.87 -1.97 -9.15
N SER A 101 -6.58 -2.50 -10.35
CA SER A 101 -7.39 -2.22 -11.53
C SER A 101 -8.80 -2.81 -11.42
N GLU A 102 -8.93 -4.05 -10.93
CA GLU A 102 -10.23 -4.72 -10.80
C GLU A 102 -11.09 -4.16 -9.66
N ASN A 103 -10.45 -3.59 -8.63
CA ASN A 103 -11.13 -3.09 -7.43
C ASN A 103 -10.98 -1.59 -7.25
N TYR A 104 -10.62 -0.86 -8.32
CA TYR A 104 -10.27 0.55 -8.25
C TYR A 104 -11.35 1.36 -7.56
N ASP A 105 -12.59 1.25 -8.03
CA ASP A 105 -13.71 2.06 -7.56
C ASP A 105 -14.01 1.75 -6.08
N ARG A 106 -13.94 0.47 -5.67
CA ARG A 106 -14.11 0.06 -4.27
C ARG A 106 -13.02 0.61 -3.36
N ILE A 107 -11.79 0.72 -3.86
CA ILE A 107 -10.65 1.25 -3.12
C ILE A 107 -10.72 2.78 -3.07
N SER A 108 -11.08 3.47 -4.17
CA SER A 108 -11.26 4.93 -4.17
C SER A 108 -12.41 5.37 -3.29
N ASP A 109 -13.49 4.58 -3.21
CA ASP A 109 -14.64 4.85 -2.34
C ASP A 109 -14.27 4.95 -0.85
N LEU A 110 -13.14 4.36 -0.44
CA LEU A 110 -12.61 4.46 0.91
C LEU A 110 -12.12 5.88 1.24
N PHE A 111 -11.71 6.64 0.21
CA PHE A 111 -11.01 7.92 0.35
C PHE A 111 -11.83 9.11 -0.14
N ILE A 112 -13.13 8.93 -0.40
CA ILE A 112 -14.01 10.07 -0.68
C ILE A 112 -14.07 11.00 0.55
N PRO A 113 -13.98 12.34 0.37
CA PRO A 113 -13.87 13.27 1.49
C PRO A 113 -14.94 13.10 2.56
N GLU A 114 -16.17 12.77 2.16
CA GLU A 114 -17.32 12.61 3.05
C GLU A 114 -17.20 11.39 3.97
N ARG A 115 -16.40 10.39 3.60
CA ARG A 115 -16.24 9.13 4.35
C ARG A 115 -14.84 8.94 4.94
N LEU A 116 -13.85 9.72 4.50
CA LEU A 116 -12.45 9.51 4.83
C LEU A 116 -12.22 9.36 6.35
N ALA A 117 -12.75 10.26 7.17
CA ALA A 117 -12.59 10.20 8.63
C ALA A 117 -13.20 8.93 9.26
N ALA A 118 -14.34 8.47 8.74
CA ALA A 118 -14.98 7.23 9.19
C ALA A 118 -14.16 6.02 8.76
N THR A 119 -13.74 5.97 7.49
CA THR A 119 -12.88 4.92 6.96
C THR A 119 -11.58 4.80 7.73
N GLU A 120 -10.93 5.92 8.06
CA GLU A 120 -9.72 5.97 8.88
C GLU A 120 -9.91 5.32 10.25
N THR A 121 -11.05 5.62 10.88
CA THR A 121 -11.40 5.05 12.18
C THR A 121 -11.64 3.54 12.07
N GLU A 122 -12.32 3.10 11.02
CA GLU A 122 -12.58 1.68 10.76
C GLU A 122 -11.30 0.89 10.47
N LEU A 123 -10.44 1.39 9.58
CA LEU A 123 -9.15 0.77 9.26
C LEU A 123 -8.28 0.63 10.52
N ARG A 124 -8.23 1.67 11.36
CA ARG A 124 -7.47 1.64 12.63
C ARG A 124 -8.00 0.57 13.57
N LYS A 125 -9.33 0.45 13.71
CA LYS A 125 -9.96 -0.59 14.54
C LYS A 125 -9.68 -1.99 13.98
N PHE A 126 -9.83 -2.17 12.67
CA PHE A 126 -9.57 -3.43 11.99
C PHE A 126 -8.13 -3.92 12.22
N TRP A 127 -7.13 -3.04 12.08
CA TRP A 127 -5.75 -3.44 12.31
C TRP A 127 -5.39 -3.64 13.78
N LYS A 128 -6.03 -2.91 14.69
CA LYS A 128 -5.85 -3.14 16.12
C LYS A 128 -6.34 -4.54 16.51
N LEU A 129 -7.53 -4.92 16.07
CA LEU A 129 -8.10 -6.25 16.36
C LEU A 129 -7.25 -7.38 15.76
N ASN A 130 -6.82 -7.26 14.50
CA ASN A 130 -5.95 -8.26 13.89
C ASN A 130 -4.59 -8.37 14.60
N ALA A 131 -4.03 -7.27 15.10
CA ALA A 131 -2.78 -7.31 15.87
C ALA A 131 -2.97 -8.04 17.23
N GLU A 132 -4.10 -7.82 17.90
CA GLU A 132 -4.45 -8.48 19.17
C GLU A 132 -4.71 -9.98 18.97
N GLU A 133 -5.32 -10.39 17.85
CA GLU A 133 -5.50 -11.82 17.51
C GLU A 133 -4.17 -12.53 17.20
N MET A 134 -3.20 -11.84 16.58
CA MET A 134 -1.88 -12.41 16.28
C MET A 134 -0.95 -12.48 17.49
N PHE A 135 -1.15 -11.59 18.47
CA PHE A 135 -0.36 -11.52 19.70
C PHE A 135 -1.29 -11.35 20.92
N PRO A 136 -2.02 -12.41 21.31
CA PRO A 136 -2.90 -12.34 22.46
C PRO A 136 -2.08 -11.96 23.70
N SER A 137 -2.51 -10.92 24.40
CA SER A 137 -1.83 -10.31 25.54
C SER A 137 -1.72 -11.21 26.78
N ASP A 138 -2.19 -12.46 26.72
CA ASP A 138 -2.25 -13.41 27.83
C ASP A 138 -0.92 -14.14 28.11
N GLY A 139 0.19 -13.65 27.57
CA GLY A 139 1.53 -14.21 27.74
C GLY A 139 2.44 -13.45 28.72
N VAL A 140 1.94 -12.51 29.51
CA VAL A 140 2.73 -11.94 30.63
C VAL A 140 2.73 -12.96 31.77
N GLY A 141 3.56 -13.98 31.62
CA GLY A 141 3.91 -14.87 32.72
C GLY A 141 4.45 -14.03 33.88
N GLU A 142 3.83 -14.21 35.04
CA GLU A 142 4.29 -13.73 36.32
C GLU A 142 5.71 -14.22 36.59
N TYR A 143 6.73 -13.46 36.19
CA TYR A 143 8.06 -13.57 36.80
C TYR A 143 8.00 -12.81 38.12
N GLY A 144 7.48 -13.49 39.14
CA GLY A 144 7.66 -13.09 40.53
C GLY A 144 9.16 -13.07 40.88
N PRO A 145 9.66 -12.05 41.61
CA PRO A 145 11.05 -12.01 42.00
C PRO A 145 11.33 -13.11 43.04
N HIS A 146 12.31 -13.97 42.75
CA HIS A 146 12.99 -14.81 43.73
C HIS A 146 14.22 -14.07 44.28
#